data_AF-A0A924BVM0-F1
#
_entry.id   AF-A0A924BVM0-F1
#
_cell.length_a   1.000
_cell.length_b   1.000
_cell.length_c   1.000
_cell.angle_alpha   90.00
_cell.angle_beta   90.00
_cell.angle_gamma   90.00
#
_symmetry.space_group_name_H-M   'P 1'
#
loop_
_entity.id
_entity.type
_entity.pdbx_description
1 polymer ?
#
loop_
_entity_poly.entity_id
_entity_poly.type
_entity_poly.pdbx_seq_one_letter_code
_entity_poly.pdbx_strand_id
1 'polypeptide(L)'
;VLFPLIAALAVAVYIPGSIVFAVAVKRSVIGRYRPIRAPVWSAYYLRHWLVMLAARAVPWPLIQGSVLQIMALRALGATIGDRVHIHRGVDLRRGGWDLLTLGDDVALAQDVVLGLVELDRGDVVVGPITLEAGVALESRAILCGDVIVGAGSVLTPLSVLNPRARVPAGEVWDGVPARSIGPAPMLTALAQPLTPASYGARLLGAEALLGLIVALPAEALLIGAARAADIAPNALWRWFYSPDFTSRVAAVILGVTVLATPLTLVWSALMMRALGRVHPGTIPRWSSAYVRVSLKSAMLTASGQWLSGTLFWPHWLRLAGMNIGRDCEISTIIDVVPELVTIGEETFFADGIYLGGAKVRQGTVTLAETSLGRHTFLGNHAVIPAGSRLPDDILIGVCTVADDSKITSGHARFGHPSFDLPRREVVEMASDISLTHKPTTIRYVNRLFWESARILLPIPPLLLGALWYGLIARGEAVTTGATFALLVLPLATLAPIVLSALSVIVIKWSLIGRVKPAQHALWSCWCSRWDYFYVCWQKLGRVPLDWLEGTFLLPPYLRLMGLKIGKRAVLGPQFSQVVDPDMIEVGDHATACASYQAHTFEDRVLKVGPVRFEAGSTVCAGT
;
A
#
# COMPACT_ATOMS: atom_id res chain seq x y z
N VAL A 1 15.54 26.44 -12.34
CA VAL A 1 15.28 25.85 -13.68
C VAL A 1 15.93 24.48 -13.83
N LEU A 2 17.18 24.24 -13.39
CA LEU A 2 17.85 22.93 -13.54
C LEU A 2 17.51 21.87 -12.48
N PHE A 3 16.81 22.22 -11.40
CA PHE A 3 16.55 21.31 -10.28
C PHE A 3 15.85 19.99 -10.68
N PRO A 4 14.79 20.00 -11.53
CA PRO A 4 14.16 18.75 -11.95
C PRO A 4 15.10 17.82 -12.74
N LEU A 5 15.98 18.39 -13.57
CA LEU A 5 16.98 17.63 -14.33
C LEU A 5 18.05 17.04 -13.41
N ILE A 6 18.53 17.82 -12.43
CA ILE A 6 19.48 17.35 -11.42
C ILE A 6 18.86 16.24 -10.57
N ALA A 7 17.61 16.40 -10.14
CA ALA A 7 16.88 15.39 -9.38
C ALA A 7 16.67 14.11 -10.20
N ALA A 8 16.27 14.23 -11.46
CA ALA A 8 16.14 13.09 -12.37
C ALA A 8 17.48 12.36 -12.57
N LEU A 9 18.58 13.11 -12.76
CA LEU A 9 19.92 12.54 -12.88
C LEU A 9 20.35 11.85 -11.57
N ALA A 10 20.10 12.49 -10.42
CA ALA A 10 20.41 11.92 -9.11
C ALA A 10 19.65 10.60 -8.88
N VAL A 11 18.36 10.55 -9.23
CA VAL A 11 17.57 9.31 -9.18
C VAL A 11 18.12 8.26 -10.14
N ALA A 12 18.45 8.65 -11.38
CA ALA A 12 19.01 7.75 -12.39
C ALA A 12 20.36 7.14 -11.97
N VAL A 13 21.15 7.85 -11.17
CA VAL A 13 22.41 7.36 -10.60
C VAL A 13 22.18 6.57 -9.30
N TYR A 14 21.25 7.02 -8.45
CA TYR A 14 20.96 6.40 -7.16
C TYR A 14 20.35 5.00 -7.30
N ILE A 15 19.46 4.77 -8.27
CA ILE A 15 18.85 3.46 -8.52
C ILE A 15 19.91 2.36 -8.75
N PRO A 16 20.79 2.44 -9.76
CA PRO A 16 21.82 1.42 -9.97
C PRO A 16 22.81 1.36 -8.80
N GLY A 17 23.19 2.51 -8.22
CA GLY A 17 24.10 2.56 -7.06
C GLY A 17 23.55 1.81 -5.84
N SER A 18 22.28 2.01 -5.50
CA SER A 18 21.61 1.33 -4.39
C SER A 18 21.43 -0.17 -4.65
N ILE A 19 21.18 -0.59 -5.91
CA ILE A 19 21.13 -2.00 -6.29
C ILE A 19 22.49 -2.66 -6.11
N VAL A 20 23.56 -2.04 -6.64
CA VAL A 20 24.94 -2.55 -6.49
C VAL A 20 25.31 -2.64 -5.02
N PHE A 21 24.97 -1.63 -4.21
CA PHE A 21 25.17 -1.65 -2.77
C PHE A 21 24.44 -2.82 -2.11
N ALA A 22 23.15 -3.03 -2.39
CA ALA A 22 22.37 -4.13 -1.84
C ALA A 22 22.96 -5.51 -2.22
N VAL A 23 23.39 -5.68 -3.48
CA VAL A 23 24.05 -6.91 -3.96
C VAL A 23 25.38 -7.14 -3.25
N ALA A 24 26.21 -6.10 -3.10
CA ALA A 24 27.49 -6.18 -2.41
C ALA A 24 27.30 -6.57 -0.94
N VAL A 25 26.39 -5.91 -0.22
CA VAL A 25 26.06 -6.25 1.17
C VAL A 25 25.55 -7.69 1.27
N LYS A 26 24.64 -8.11 0.38
CA LYS A 26 24.13 -9.49 0.33
C LYS A 26 25.27 -10.50 0.18
N ARG A 27 26.16 -10.32 -0.80
CA ARG A 27 27.26 -11.25 -1.06
C ARG A 27 28.25 -11.32 0.10
N SER A 28 28.60 -10.19 0.70
CA SER A 28 29.56 -10.12 1.80
C SER A 28 28.99 -10.59 3.14
N VAL A 29 27.73 -10.25 3.43
CA VAL A 29 27.12 -10.52 4.73
C VAL A 29 26.50 -11.91 4.80
N ILE A 30 25.68 -12.34 3.83
CA ILE A 30 24.97 -13.63 3.91
C ILE A 30 25.47 -14.66 2.88
N GLY A 31 25.97 -14.21 1.72
CA GLY A 31 26.36 -15.09 0.63
C GLY A 31 25.14 -15.57 -0.16
N ARG A 32 25.01 -16.89 -0.37
CA ARG A 32 23.88 -17.51 -1.06
C ARG A 32 22.86 -18.01 -0.04
N TYR A 33 21.60 -17.60 -0.18
CA TYR A 33 20.50 -18.14 0.61
C TYR A 33 20.36 -19.64 0.37
N ARG A 34 20.10 -20.38 1.45
CA ARG A 34 19.82 -21.82 1.45
C ARG A 34 18.57 -22.06 2.32
N PRO A 35 17.79 -23.12 2.05
CA PRO A 35 16.68 -23.46 2.92
C PRO A 35 17.18 -23.68 4.34
N ILE A 36 16.59 -22.98 5.31
CA ILE A 36 17.02 -23.02 6.71
C ILE A 36 15.89 -22.57 7.64
N ARG A 37 15.88 -23.12 8.85
CA ARG A 37 15.14 -22.61 10.00
C ARG A 37 16.15 -22.17 11.05
N ALA A 38 16.06 -20.93 11.50
CA ALA A 38 16.95 -20.40 12.53
C ALA A 38 16.17 -19.49 13.49
N PRO A 39 16.52 -19.45 14.79
CA PRO A 39 15.85 -18.55 15.72
C PRO A 39 15.93 -17.09 15.28
N VAL A 40 14.85 -16.34 15.47
CA VAL A 40 14.91 -14.87 15.42
C VAL A 40 15.89 -14.39 16.49
N TRP A 41 16.65 -13.33 16.19
CA TRP A 41 17.80 -12.85 16.99
C TRP A 41 19.06 -13.73 16.97
N SER A 42 19.10 -14.80 16.18
CA SER A 42 20.35 -15.51 15.89
C SER A 42 21.31 -14.66 15.04
N ALA A 43 22.58 -15.06 14.99
CA ALA A 43 23.56 -14.45 14.08
C ALA A 43 23.12 -14.54 12.61
N TYR A 44 22.41 -15.61 12.23
CA TYR A 44 21.82 -15.72 10.89
C TYR A 44 20.75 -14.65 10.67
N TYR A 45 19.83 -14.46 11.62
CA TYR A 45 18.81 -13.43 11.55
C TYR A 45 19.41 -12.02 11.45
N LEU A 46 20.46 -11.72 12.22
CA LEU A 46 21.15 -10.42 12.13
C LEU A 46 21.75 -10.18 10.74
N ARG A 47 22.44 -11.18 10.17
CA ARG A 47 23.00 -11.12 8.81
C ARG A 47 21.91 -10.90 7.78
N HIS A 48 20.81 -11.62 7.90
CA HIS A 48 19.63 -11.46 7.04
C HIS A 48 19.00 -10.07 7.17
N TRP A 49 18.82 -9.56 8.39
CA TRP A 49 18.27 -8.23 8.65
C TRP A 49 19.14 -7.11 8.06
N LEU A 50 20.47 -7.20 8.17
CA LEU A 50 21.40 -6.25 7.52
C LEU A 50 21.24 -6.25 5.99
N VAL A 51 21.04 -7.42 5.38
CA VAL A 51 20.79 -7.53 3.94
C VAL A 51 19.43 -6.92 3.57
N MET A 52 18.39 -7.12 4.38
CA MET A 52 17.10 -6.45 4.17
C MET A 52 17.20 -4.93 4.29
N LEU A 53 17.99 -4.42 5.24
CA LEU A 53 18.23 -2.99 5.40
C LEU A 53 18.87 -2.38 4.15
N ALA A 54 19.89 -3.05 3.59
CA ALA A 54 20.51 -2.62 2.35
C ALA A 54 19.55 -2.71 1.15
N ALA A 55 18.73 -3.77 1.08
CA ALA A 55 17.73 -3.91 0.03
C ALA A 55 16.62 -2.85 0.13
N ARG A 56 16.27 -2.39 1.34
CA ARG A 56 15.30 -1.28 1.55
C ARG A 56 15.79 0.07 1.00
N ALA A 57 17.11 0.26 0.85
CA ALA A 57 17.67 1.48 0.27
C ALA A 57 17.37 1.63 -1.23
N VAL A 58 17.10 0.51 -1.93
CA VAL A 58 16.67 0.54 -3.34
C VAL A 58 15.26 1.16 -3.40
N PRO A 59 15.01 2.13 -4.29
CA PRO A 59 13.70 2.77 -4.40
C PRO A 59 12.74 1.89 -5.22
N TRP A 60 12.36 0.74 -4.67
CA TRP A 60 11.51 -0.26 -5.31
C TRP A 60 10.23 0.32 -5.95
N PRO A 61 9.50 1.27 -5.33
CA PRO A 61 8.31 1.85 -5.95
C PRO A 61 8.58 2.53 -7.31
N LEU A 62 9.78 3.05 -7.54
CA LEU A 62 10.16 3.73 -8.79
C LEU A 62 10.52 2.76 -9.91
N ILE A 63 10.85 1.51 -9.59
CA ILE A 63 11.24 0.50 -10.58
C ILE A 63 10.19 -0.61 -10.74
N GLN A 64 9.12 -0.58 -9.93
CA GLN A 64 8.09 -1.60 -9.88
C GLN A 64 7.36 -1.78 -11.22
N GLY A 65 7.10 -3.03 -11.61
CA GLY A 65 6.42 -3.35 -12.87
C GLY A 65 7.28 -3.15 -14.12
N SER A 66 8.56 -2.77 -13.97
CA SER A 66 9.51 -2.55 -15.06
C SER A 66 10.57 -3.65 -15.14
N VAL A 67 11.31 -3.68 -16.26
CA VAL A 67 12.45 -4.59 -16.43
C VAL A 67 13.58 -4.30 -15.43
N LEU A 68 13.70 -3.08 -14.91
CA LEU A 68 14.70 -2.76 -13.89
C LEU A 68 14.46 -3.54 -12.58
N GLN A 69 13.21 -3.75 -12.19
CA GLN A 69 12.88 -4.61 -11.04
C GLN A 69 13.36 -6.04 -11.26
N ILE A 70 13.13 -6.60 -12.45
CA ILE A 70 13.58 -7.95 -12.82
C ILE A 70 15.11 -8.03 -12.80
N MET A 71 15.81 -7.04 -13.37
CA MET A 71 17.27 -6.96 -13.34
C MET A 71 17.82 -6.89 -11.91
N ALA A 72 17.20 -6.08 -11.04
CA ALA A 72 17.58 -5.97 -9.64
C ALA A 72 17.43 -7.32 -8.90
N LEU A 73 16.29 -8.00 -9.08
CA LEU A 73 16.03 -9.31 -8.46
C LEU A 73 17.00 -10.40 -8.96
N ARG A 74 17.29 -10.43 -10.27
CA ARG A 74 18.31 -11.32 -10.85
C ARG A 74 19.69 -11.04 -10.26
N ALA A 75 20.07 -9.77 -10.11
CA ALA A 75 21.35 -9.39 -9.51
C ALA A 75 21.47 -9.81 -8.03
N LEU A 76 20.36 -9.81 -7.29
CA LEU A 76 20.29 -10.28 -5.90
C LEU A 76 20.36 -11.82 -5.77
N GLY A 77 20.02 -12.55 -6.84
CA GLY A 77 20.19 -14.01 -6.93
C GLY A 77 18.99 -14.79 -7.48
N ALA A 78 17.86 -14.13 -7.77
CA ALA A 78 16.67 -14.81 -8.28
C ALA A 78 16.85 -15.32 -9.70
N THR A 79 16.29 -16.50 -9.98
CA THR A 79 16.23 -17.05 -11.34
C THR A 79 14.89 -16.65 -11.94
N ILE A 80 14.89 -15.71 -12.87
CA ILE A 80 13.67 -15.16 -13.47
C ILE A 80 13.77 -15.29 -14.99
N GLY A 81 12.82 -15.99 -15.61
CA GLY A 81 12.69 -16.16 -17.05
C GLY A 81 12.30 -14.89 -17.79
N ASP A 82 11.98 -15.01 -19.06
CA ASP A 82 11.58 -13.91 -19.92
C ASP A 82 10.10 -13.60 -19.80
N ARG A 83 9.72 -12.36 -20.11
CA ARG A 83 8.30 -11.93 -20.14
C ARG A 83 7.55 -12.12 -18.81
N VAL A 84 8.28 -12.20 -17.69
CA VAL A 84 7.68 -12.25 -16.36
C VAL A 84 7.04 -10.92 -16.00
N HIS A 85 5.82 -10.99 -15.48
CA HIS A 85 5.08 -9.87 -14.96
C HIS A 85 4.98 -9.94 -13.43
N ILE A 86 5.50 -8.90 -12.77
CA ILE A 86 5.34 -8.69 -11.33
C ILE A 86 4.48 -7.43 -11.16
N HIS A 87 3.25 -7.58 -10.68
CA HIS A 87 2.36 -6.44 -10.47
C HIS A 87 2.78 -5.60 -9.26
N ARG A 88 2.12 -4.45 -9.08
CA ARG A 88 2.29 -3.63 -7.88
C ARG A 88 1.88 -4.40 -6.62
N GLY A 89 2.47 -4.04 -5.49
CA GLY A 89 2.19 -4.67 -4.20
C GLY A 89 2.93 -5.97 -3.87
N VAL A 90 3.48 -6.69 -4.86
CA VAL A 90 4.27 -7.91 -4.63
C VAL A 90 5.60 -7.57 -3.94
N ASP A 91 5.70 -7.86 -2.64
CA ASP A 91 6.85 -7.50 -1.80
C ASP A 91 7.97 -8.54 -1.84
N LEU A 92 8.95 -8.32 -2.73
CA LEU A 92 10.14 -9.18 -2.88
C LEU A 92 11.39 -8.57 -2.21
N ARG A 93 11.21 -7.69 -1.23
CA ARG A 93 12.32 -7.02 -0.53
C ARG A 93 12.82 -7.80 0.69
N ARG A 94 12.14 -8.91 1.01
CA ARG A 94 12.33 -9.71 2.24
C ARG A 94 13.42 -10.77 2.15
N GLY A 95 14.29 -10.74 1.14
CA GLY A 95 15.37 -11.70 0.97
C GLY A 95 14.93 -13.04 0.37
N GLY A 96 15.77 -14.07 0.49
CA GLY A 96 15.50 -15.41 -0.06
C GLY A 96 15.65 -15.51 -1.59
N TRP A 97 16.17 -14.48 -2.26
CA TRP A 97 16.20 -14.39 -3.73
C TRP A 97 16.86 -15.60 -4.41
N ASP A 98 17.93 -16.18 -3.87
CA ASP A 98 18.60 -17.34 -4.47
C ASP A 98 17.73 -18.61 -4.52
N LEU A 99 16.57 -18.59 -3.86
CA LEU A 99 15.60 -19.68 -3.79
C LEU A 99 14.30 -19.37 -4.52
N LEU A 100 14.24 -18.24 -5.24
CA LEU A 100 13.12 -17.86 -6.08
C LEU A 100 13.41 -18.23 -7.54
N THR A 101 12.56 -19.09 -8.09
CA THR A 101 12.57 -19.45 -9.51
C THR A 101 11.23 -19.08 -10.14
N LEU A 102 11.26 -18.21 -11.14
CA LEU A 102 10.12 -17.82 -11.97
C LEU A 102 10.44 -18.20 -13.42
N GLY A 103 9.65 -19.07 -14.03
CA GLY A 103 9.76 -19.44 -15.43
C GLY A 103 9.33 -18.30 -16.38
N ASP A 104 9.39 -18.57 -17.69
CA ASP A 104 8.94 -17.62 -18.70
C ASP A 104 7.44 -17.33 -18.56
N ASP A 105 7.01 -16.13 -18.90
CA ASP A 105 5.59 -15.74 -18.96
C ASP A 105 4.80 -15.88 -17.64
N VAL A 106 5.48 -16.04 -16.50
CA VAL A 106 4.88 -16.03 -15.17
C VAL A 106 4.23 -14.66 -14.90
N ALA A 107 3.01 -14.67 -14.38
CA ALA A 107 2.27 -13.46 -14.01
C ALA A 107 1.88 -13.49 -12.52
N LEU A 108 2.38 -12.51 -11.77
CA LEU A 108 2.02 -12.28 -10.37
C LEU A 108 1.11 -11.06 -10.30
N ALA A 109 -0.15 -11.25 -9.91
CA ALA A 109 -1.12 -10.17 -9.75
C ALA A 109 -0.85 -9.33 -8.49
N GLN A 110 -1.71 -8.33 -8.28
CA GLN A 110 -1.57 -7.36 -7.19
C GLN A 110 -1.53 -8.05 -5.82
N ASP A 111 -0.55 -7.65 -4.99
CA ASP A 111 -0.37 -8.10 -3.60
C ASP A 111 -0.24 -9.63 -3.40
N VAL A 112 0.18 -10.37 -4.43
CA VAL A 112 0.61 -11.77 -4.27
C VAL A 112 1.74 -11.86 -3.25
N VAL A 113 1.66 -12.84 -2.34
CA VAL A 113 2.66 -13.06 -1.29
C VAL A 113 3.48 -14.31 -1.61
N LEU A 114 4.80 -14.12 -1.75
CA LEU A 114 5.76 -15.21 -1.89
C LEU A 114 6.56 -15.37 -0.59
N GLY A 115 6.24 -16.40 0.19
CA GLY A 115 6.83 -16.76 1.48
C GLY A 115 8.24 -17.35 1.39
N LEU A 116 9.17 -16.65 0.71
CA LEU A 116 10.58 -17.06 0.66
C LEU A 116 11.26 -16.98 2.03
N VAL A 117 10.85 -16.00 2.84
CA VAL A 117 11.31 -15.77 4.21
C VAL A 117 10.09 -15.45 5.06
N GLU A 118 9.79 -16.37 5.97
CA GLU A 118 8.63 -16.32 6.86
C GLU A 118 9.08 -16.37 8.33
N LEU A 119 8.19 -15.99 9.23
CA LEU A 119 8.39 -16.14 10.67
C LEU A 119 7.44 -17.21 11.19
N ASP A 120 7.95 -18.23 11.85
CA ASP A 120 7.14 -19.32 12.41
C ASP A 120 7.70 -19.74 13.77
N ARG A 121 6.86 -19.70 14.82
CA ARG A 121 7.21 -20.14 16.19
C ARG A 121 8.53 -19.58 16.72
N GLY A 122 8.78 -18.30 16.47
CA GLY A 122 9.99 -17.60 16.91
C GLY A 122 11.22 -17.82 16.03
N ASP A 123 11.07 -18.55 14.92
CA ASP A 123 12.14 -18.78 13.94
C ASP A 123 11.91 -17.98 12.66
N VAL A 124 13.00 -17.59 12.01
CA VAL A 124 13.00 -17.27 10.59
C VAL A 124 13.11 -18.56 9.79
N VAL A 125 12.15 -18.78 8.89
CA VAL A 125 12.08 -19.93 7.99
C VAL A 125 12.30 -19.44 6.57
N VAL A 126 13.33 -19.98 5.92
CA VAL A 126 13.69 -19.64 4.54
C VAL A 126 13.44 -20.87 3.67
N GLY A 127 12.60 -20.73 2.65
CA GLY A 127 12.15 -21.84 1.80
C GLY A 127 12.13 -21.48 0.31
N PRO A 128 12.31 -22.46 -0.59
CA PRO A 128 12.30 -22.21 -2.02
C PRO A 128 10.89 -22.09 -2.58
N ILE A 129 10.74 -21.29 -3.63
CA ILE A 129 9.50 -21.20 -4.42
C ILE A 129 9.88 -21.32 -5.89
N THR A 130 9.25 -22.27 -6.58
CA THR A 130 9.43 -22.49 -8.03
C THR A 130 8.10 -22.36 -8.74
N LEU A 131 7.98 -21.37 -9.61
CA LEU A 131 6.86 -21.22 -10.53
C LEU A 131 7.36 -21.53 -11.93
N GLU A 132 6.81 -22.57 -12.56
CA GLU A 132 7.16 -22.95 -13.92
C GLU A 132 6.58 -21.97 -14.95
N ALA A 133 6.89 -22.21 -16.23
CA ALA A 133 6.51 -21.31 -17.31
C ALA A 133 4.98 -21.11 -17.40
N GLY A 134 4.55 -19.86 -17.58
CA GLY A 134 3.17 -19.49 -17.81
C GLY A 134 2.25 -19.60 -16.60
N VAL A 135 2.79 -19.80 -15.39
CA VAL A 135 2.01 -19.77 -14.14
C VAL A 135 1.39 -18.39 -13.89
N ALA A 136 0.15 -18.36 -13.44
CA ALA A 136 -0.53 -17.13 -13.03
C ALA A 136 -1.00 -17.21 -11.58
N LEU A 137 -0.58 -16.26 -10.75
CA LEU A 137 -1.08 -16.09 -9.39
C LEU A 137 -1.97 -14.86 -9.35
N GLU A 138 -3.24 -15.03 -8.99
CA GLU A 138 -4.22 -13.94 -8.95
C GLU A 138 -4.15 -13.15 -7.63
N SER A 139 -4.92 -12.06 -7.54
CA SER A 139 -4.76 -11.03 -6.51
C SER A 139 -4.76 -11.61 -5.09
N ARG A 140 -3.76 -11.23 -4.30
CA ARG A 140 -3.56 -11.70 -2.92
C ARG A 140 -3.43 -13.22 -2.72
N ALA A 141 -3.16 -14.00 -3.77
CA ALA A 141 -2.80 -15.39 -3.56
C ALA A 141 -1.50 -15.50 -2.73
N ILE A 142 -1.43 -16.49 -1.85
CA ILE A 142 -0.33 -16.67 -0.89
C ILE A 142 0.35 -18.01 -1.13
N LEU A 143 1.67 -17.99 -1.29
CA LEU A 143 2.51 -19.18 -1.34
C LEU A 143 3.42 -19.17 -0.13
N CYS A 144 3.32 -20.17 0.73
CA CYS A 144 4.34 -20.40 1.75
C CYS A 144 5.65 -20.91 1.12
N GLY A 145 6.72 -20.97 1.92
CA GLY A 145 7.98 -21.55 1.47
C GLY A 145 7.90 -23.05 1.15
N ASP A 146 8.79 -23.53 0.28
CA ASP A 146 8.85 -24.91 -0.23
C ASP A 146 7.65 -25.31 -1.10
N VAL A 147 7.36 -24.51 -2.13
CA VAL A 147 6.24 -24.74 -3.07
C VAL A 147 6.75 -24.82 -4.52
N ILE A 148 6.17 -25.74 -5.30
CA ILE A 148 6.37 -25.83 -6.75
C ILE A 148 5.01 -25.74 -7.44
N VAL A 149 4.89 -24.85 -8.42
CA VAL A 149 3.69 -24.68 -9.24
C VAL A 149 4.02 -25.03 -10.69
N GLY A 150 3.36 -26.07 -11.21
CA GLY A 150 3.56 -26.60 -12.55
C GLY A 150 3.14 -25.62 -13.66
N ALA A 151 3.70 -25.83 -14.85
CA ALA A 151 3.56 -24.90 -15.98
C ALA A 151 2.09 -24.63 -16.35
N GLY A 152 1.78 -23.38 -16.68
CA GLY A 152 0.46 -22.95 -17.13
C GLY A 152 -0.65 -22.95 -16.07
N SER A 153 -0.34 -23.32 -14.82
CA SER A 153 -1.33 -23.41 -13.74
C SER A 153 -1.73 -22.03 -13.21
N VAL A 154 -2.91 -21.97 -12.60
CA VAL A 154 -3.51 -20.75 -12.05
C VAL A 154 -3.84 -20.95 -10.58
N LEU A 155 -3.42 -20.01 -9.74
CA LEU A 155 -3.89 -19.91 -8.36
C LEU A 155 -4.84 -18.71 -8.27
N THR A 156 -6.09 -18.96 -7.88
CA THR A 156 -7.16 -17.95 -7.84
C THR A 156 -6.95 -16.94 -6.70
N PRO A 157 -7.74 -15.84 -6.63
CA PRO A 157 -7.53 -14.79 -5.65
C PRO A 157 -7.74 -15.31 -4.23
N LEU A 158 -6.96 -14.80 -3.26
CA LEU A 158 -6.99 -15.19 -1.84
C LEU A 158 -6.64 -16.65 -1.52
N SER A 159 -6.34 -17.47 -2.53
CA SER A 159 -5.97 -18.87 -2.33
C SER A 159 -4.60 -19.04 -1.68
N VAL A 160 -4.46 -20.07 -0.83
CA VAL A 160 -3.24 -20.32 -0.05
C VAL A 160 -2.64 -21.69 -0.39
N LEU A 161 -1.38 -21.69 -0.83
CA LEU A 161 -0.56 -22.89 -0.95
C LEU A 161 0.36 -23.04 0.26
N ASN A 162 0.08 -24.07 1.06
CA ASN A 162 0.87 -24.42 2.24
C ASN A 162 2.24 -25.00 1.88
N PRO A 163 3.20 -25.06 2.83
CA PRO A 163 4.51 -25.64 2.58
C PRO A 163 4.44 -27.07 2.06
N ARG A 164 5.35 -27.41 1.13
CA ARG A 164 5.42 -28.69 0.41
C ARG A 164 4.34 -28.91 -0.65
N ALA A 165 3.47 -27.93 -0.92
CA ALA A 165 2.52 -28.04 -2.01
C ALA A 165 3.24 -28.20 -3.37
N ARG A 166 2.70 -29.09 -4.21
CA ARG A 166 3.15 -29.35 -5.57
C ARG A 166 1.92 -29.33 -6.47
N VAL A 167 1.76 -28.27 -7.24
CA VAL A 167 0.61 -28.09 -8.15
C VAL A 167 0.98 -28.69 -9.51
N PRO A 168 0.20 -29.64 -10.06
CA PRO A 168 0.42 -30.16 -11.41
C PRO A 168 0.29 -29.07 -12.49
N ALA A 169 0.83 -29.34 -13.67
CA ALA A 169 0.76 -28.41 -14.81
C ALA A 169 -0.67 -28.28 -15.37
N GLY A 170 -1.04 -27.06 -15.77
CA GLY A 170 -2.30 -26.77 -16.43
C GLY A 170 -3.53 -26.88 -15.55
N GLU A 171 -3.41 -26.73 -14.22
CA GLU A 171 -4.54 -26.79 -13.29
C GLU A 171 -4.91 -25.42 -12.70
N VAL A 172 -6.17 -25.25 -12.28
CA VAL A 172 -6.63 -24.12 -11.48
C VAL A 172 -6.83 -24.59 -10.04
N TRP A 173 -6.28 -23.84 -9.09
CA TRP A 173 -6.38 -24.13 -7.66
C TRP A 173 -7.06 -22.98 -6.91
N ASP A 174 -8.00 -23.33 -6.02
CA ASP A 174 -8.83 -22.38 -5.27
C ASP A 174 -9.01 -22.79 -3.79
N GLY A 175 -9.07 -21.81 -2.88
CA GLY A 175 -9.42 -21.99 -1.47
C GLY A 175 -8.28 -21.80 -0.46
N VAL A 176 -8.64 -21.92 0.83
CA VAL A 176 -7.71 -21.86 1.97
C VAL A 176 -7.88 -23.12 2.84
N PRO A 177 -7.01 -24.15 2.71
CA PRO A 177 -5.94 -24.29 1.72
C PRO A 177 -6.47 -24.57 0.31
N ALA A 178 -5.68 -24.19 -0.70
CA ALA A 178 -6.08 -24.30 -2.10
C ALA A 178 -6.14 -25.77 -2.55
N ARG A 179 -7.12 -26.08 -3.41
CA ARG A 179 -7.31 -27.40 -4.03
C ARG A 179 -7.62 -27.25 -5.51
N SER A 180 -7.30 -28.27 -6.29
CA SER A 180 -7.61 -28.30 -7.72
C SER A 180 -9.12 -28.22 -7.95
N ILE A 181 -9.54 -27.32 -8.83
CA ILE A 181 -10.94 -27.12 -9.26
C ILE A 181 -11.16 -27.39 -10.75
N GLY A 182 -10.11 -27.82 -11.46
CA GLY A 182 -10.18 -28.18 -12.87
C GLY A 182 -8.99 -27.69 -13.70
N PRO A 183 -9.04 -27.88 -15.02
CA PRO A 183 -7.97 -27.45 -15.92
C PRO A 183 -7.94 -25.93 -16.10
N ALA A 184 -6.74 -25.38 -16.24
CA ALA A 184 -6.52 -23.98 -16.56
C ALA A 184 -7.00 -23.67 -17.99
N PRO A 185 -7.74 -22.57 -18.21
CA PRO A 185 -8.22 -22.25 -19.53
C PRO A 185 -7.03 -21.86 -20.42
N MET A 186 -7.03 -22.42 -21.63
CA MET A 186 -6.08 -22.06 -22.69
C MET A 186 -6.30 -20.61 -23.11
N LEU A 187 -5.19 -19.90 -23.33
CA LEU A 187 -5.21 -18.52 -23.79
C LEU A 187 -4.71 -18.46 -25.23
N THR A 188 -5.34 -17.61 -26.02
CA THR A 188 -4.82 -17.26 -27.35
C THR A 188 -3.66 -16.30 -27.17
N ALA A 189 -2.48 -16.68 -27.68
CA ALA A 189 -1.33 -15.80 -27.68
C ALA A 189 -1.61 -14.57 -28.56
N LEU A 190 -1.44 -13.38 -27.98
CA LEU A 190 -1.51 -12.13 -28.74
C LEU A 190 -0.13 -11.72 -29.25
N ALA A 191 -0.10 -11.13 -30.44
CA ALA A 191 1.10 -10.48 -30.95
C ALA A 191 1.52 -9.33 -30.01
N GLN A 192 2.79 -9.31 -29.64
CA GLN A 192 3.32 -8.36 -28.68
C GLN A 192 4.00 -7.21 -29.41
N PRO A 193 3.42 -6.00 -29.41
CA PRO A 193 3.93 -4.90 -30.23
C PRO A 193 5.22 -4.29 -29.66
N LEU A 194 5.51 -4.51 -28.38
CA LEU A 194 6.71 -4.00 -27.71
C LEU A 194 7.51 -5.14 -27.10
N THR A 195 8.82 -4.96 -27.05
CA THR A 195 9.69 -5.80 -26.23
C THR A 195 9.52 -5.42 -24.75
N PRO A 196 9.83 -6.32 -23.80
CA PRO A 196 9.78 -5.98 -22.37
C PRO A 196 10.60 -4.74 -22.01
N ALA A 197 11.79 -4.58 -22.60
CA ALA A 197 12.67 -3.44 -22.37
C ALA A 197 12.06 -2.11 -22.87
N SER A 198 11.51 -2.10 -24.10
CA SER A 198 10.89 -0.88 -24.63
C SER A 198 9.58 -0.54 -23.92
N TYR A 199 8.80 -1.54 -23.50
CA TYR A 199 7.66 -1.34 -22.60
C TYR A 199 8.11 -0.72 -21.27
N GLY A 200 9.15 -1.26 -20.63
CA GLY A 200 9.67 -0.75 -19.35
C GLY A 200 10.14 0.70 -19.44
N ALA A 201 10.90 1.06 -20.49
CA ALA A 201 11.34 2.44 -20.73
C ALA A 201 10.16 3.39 -20.95
N ARG A 202 9.14 2.96 -21.71
CA ARG A 202 7.92 3.76 -21.93
C ARG A 202 7.10 3.94 -20.66
N LEU A 203 6.94 2.89 -19.84
CA LEU A 203 6.22 2.96 -18.58
C LEU A 203 6.90 3.96 -17.63
N LEU A 204 8.20 3.80 -17.39
CA LEU A 204 8.96 4.68 -16.49
C LEU A 204 9.00 6.13 -17.00
N GLY A 205 9.22 6.32 -18.30
CA GLY A 205 9.20 7.65 -18.91
C GLY A 205 7.83 8.31 -18.82
N ALA A 206 6.76 7.55 -19.02
CA ALA A 206 5.39 8.07 -18.93
C ALA A 206 4.98 8.36 -17.47
N GLU A 207 5.39 7.54 -16.50
CA GLU A 207 5.17 7.82 -15.07
C GLU A 207 5.91 9.08 -14.62
N ALA A 208 7.18 9.23 -15.02
CA ALA A 208 7.96 10.43 -14.72
C ALA A 208 7.35 11.68 -15.35
N LEU A 209 6.97 11.62 -16.64
CA LEU A 209 6.31 12.72 -17.33
C LEU A 209 4.97 13.08 -16.69
N LEU A 210 4.15 12.07 -16.35
CA LEU A 210 2.86 12.29 -15.69
C LEU A 210 3.07 12.93 -14.31
N GLY A 211 4.07 12.49 -13.54
CA GLY A 211 4.43 13.10 -12.26
C GLY A 211 4.78 14.59 -12.40
N LEU A 212 5.59 14.95 -13.39
CA LEU A 212 5.92 16.35 -13.69
C LEU A 212 4.67 17.15 -14.07
N ILE A 213 3.83 16.62 -14.95
CA ILE A 213 2.58 17.28 -15.38
C ILE A 213 1.62 17.47 -14.20
N VAL A 214 1.51 16.47 -13.31
CA VAL A 214 0.65 16.54 -12.13
C VAL A 214 1.16 17.56 -11.11
N ALA A 215 2.48 17.80 -11.03
CA ALA A 215 3.08 18.80 -10.16
C ALA A 215 2.94 20.25 -10.67
N LEU A 216 2.72 20.47 -11.97
CA LEU A 216 2.66 21.80 -12.59
C LEU A 216 1.73 22.81 -11.88
N PRO A 217 0.51 22.45 -11.43
CA PRO A 217 -0.35 23.43 -10.74
C PRO A 217 0.24 23.92 -9.42
N ALA A 218 0.91 23.05 -8.67
CA ALA A 218 1.57 23.43 -7.42
C ALA A 218 2.78 24.35 -7.69
N GLU A 219 3.55 24.04 -8.73
CA GLU A 219 4.68 24.89 -9.17
C GLU A 219 4.20 26.26 -9.67
N ALA A 220 3.14 26.28 -10.49
CA ALA A 220 2.53 27.50 -11.00
C ALA A 220 1.97 28.35 -9.84
N LEU A 221 1.32 27.72 -8.86
CA LEU A 221 0.83 28.39 -7.66
C LEU A 221 1.98 29.01 -6.85
N LEU A 222 3.08 28.26 -6.64
CA LEU A 222 4.26 28.77 -5.95
C LEU A 222 4.86 29.98 -6.66
N ILE A 223 5.07 29.88 -7.98
CA ILE A 223 5.64 30.95 -8.79
C ILE A 223 4.72 32.17 -8.78
N GLY A 224 3.42 31.98 -8.99
CA GLY A 224 2.42 33.04 -8.99
C GLY A 224 2.33 33.76 -7.65
N ALA A 225 2.24 33.01 -6.54
CA ALA A 225 2.18 33.57 -5.20
C ALA A 225 3.47 34.31 -4.82
N ALA A 226 4.64 33.77 -5.18
CA ALA A 226 5.91 34.44 -4.95
C ALA A 226 6.01 35.76 -5.73
N ARG A 227 5.54 35.80 -6.99
CA ARG A 227 5.53 37.03 -7.79
C ARG A 227 4.54 38.05 -7.27
N ALA A 228 3.34 37.62 -6.88
CA ALA A 228 2.32 38.51 -6.30
C ALA A 228 2.78 39.13 -4.97
N ALA A 229 3.60 38.42 -4.19
CA ALA A 229 4.15 38.89 -2.92
C ALA A 229 5.52 39.60 -3.05
N ASP A 230 6.02 39.80 -4.28
CA ASP A 230 7.35 40.39 -4.58
C ASP A 230 8.51 39.66 -3.87
N ILE A 231 8.47 38.32 -3.88
CA ILE A 231 9.45 37.45 -3.24
C ILE A 231 10.48 37.00 -4.27
N ALA A 232 11.75 37.37 -4.03
CA ALA A 232 12.87 36.86 -4.82
C ALA A 232 12.99 35.32 -4.68
N PRO A 233 13.29 34.57 -5.76
CA PRO A 233 13.42 33.11 -5.68
C PRO A 233 14.41 32.61 -4.63
N ASN A 234 15.51 33.35 -4.44
CA ASN A 234 16.51 33.02 -3.42
C ASN A 234 15.95 33.11 -2.00
N ALA A 235 14.99 34.01 -1.74
CA ALA A 235 14.36 34.14 -0.43
C ALA A 235 13.57 32.88 -0.02
N LEU A 236 12.94 32.19 -0.98
CA LEU A 236 12.28 30.90 -0.75
C LEU A 236 13.28 29.85 -0.26
N TRP A 237 14.45 29.77 -0.90
CA TRP A 237 15.52 28.87 -0.48
C TRP A 237 16.12 29.27 0.87
N ARG A 238 16.30 30.58 1.13
CA ARG A 238 16.82 31.08 2.41
C ARG A 238 15.97 30.65 3.59
N TRP A 239 14.66 30.61 3.40
CA TRP A 239 13.74 30.22 4.45
C TRP A 239 13.98 28.79 4.96
N PHE A 240 14.43 27.86 4.11
CA PHE A 240 14.70 26.48 4.55
C PHE A 240 15.87 26.37 5.53
N TYR A 241 16.95 27.15 5.36
CA TYR A 241 18.10 27.10 6.26
C TYR A 241 18.09 28.22 7.33
N SER A 242 17.18 29.18 7.23
CA SER A 242 16.96 30.24 8.21
C SER A 242 15.47 30.65 8.23
N PRO A 243 14.59 29.81 8.80
CA PRO A 243 13.15 30.05 8.77
C PRO A 243 12.76 31.24 9.64
N ASP A 244 12.03 32.17 9.04
CA ASP A 244 11.34 33.26 9.73
C ASP A 244 9.84 33.15 9.46
N PHE A 245 9.09 32.77 10.51
CA PHE A 245 7.65 32.53 10.45
C PHE A 245 6.79 33.79 10.41
N THR A 246 7.38 34.96 10.66
CA THR A 246 6.66 36.26 10.59
C THR A 246 6.75 36.90 9.20
N SER A 247 7.60 36.35 8.33
CA SER A 247 7.83 36.87 7.00
C SER A 247 6.68 36.57 6.01
N ARG A 248 6.55 37.42 4.99
CA ARG A 248 5.72 37.14 3.80
C ARG A 248 6.12 35.82 3.11
N VAL A 249 7.38 35.43 3.23
CA VAL A 249 7.92 34.17 2.68
C VAL A 249 7.30 32.96 3.38
N ALA A 250 7.20 32.97 4.71
CA ALA A 250 6.53 31.90 5.45
C ALA A 250 5.05 31.79 5.08
N ALA A 251 4.35 32.92 4.95
CA ALA A 251 2.94 32.92 4.55
C ALA A 251 2.74 32.28 3.17
N VAL A 252 3.60 32.60 2.19
CA VAL A 252 3.56 31.98 0.85
C VAL A 252 3.90 30.50 0.91
N ILE A 253 4.98 30.10 1.59
CA ILE A 253 5.39 28.69 1.69
C ILE A 253 4.30 27.83 2.35
N LEU A 254 3.75 28.28 3.48
CA LEU A 254 2.69 27.56 4.21
C LEU A 254 1.39 27.54 3.40
N GLY A 255 0.97 28.68 2.83
CA GLY A 255 -0.23 28.78 2.02
C GLY A 255 -0.17 27.89 0.78
N VAL A 256 0.94 27.92 0.04
CA VAL A 256 1.17 27.03 -1.12
C VAL A 256 1.18 25.57 -0.69
N THR A 257 1.83 25.23 0.41
CA THR A 257 1.88 23.85 0.92
C THR A 257 0.48 23.28 1.19
N VAL A 258 -0.40 24.10 1.77
CA VAL A 258 -1.80 23.73 2.05
C VAL A 258 -2.63 23.62 0.78
N LEU A 259 -2.50 24.59 -0.13
CA LEU A 259 -3.32 24.69 -1.34
C LEU A 259 -2.85 23.76 -2.48
N ALA A 260 -1.58 23.36 -2.51
CA ALA A 260 -1.01 22.50 -3.54
C ALA A 260 -1.69 21.12 -3.57
N THR A 261 -1.99 20.55 -2.40
CA THR A 261 -2.61 19.21 -2.31
C THR A 261 -4.00 19.15 -2.97
N PRO A 262 -5.00 19.96 -2.57
CA PRO A 262 -6.31 19.92 -3.22
C PRO A 262 -6.25 20.31 -4.70
N LEU A 263 -5.39 21.26 -5.08
CA LEU A 263 -5.22 21.67 -6.47
C LEU A 263 -4.69 20.53 -7.35
N THR A 264 -3.64 19.84 -6.89
CA THR A 264 -3.05 18.71 -7.60
C THR A 264 -3.98 17.50 -7.66
N LEU A 265 -4.83 17.28 -6.65
CA LEU A 265 -5.86 16.24 -6.66
C LEU A 265 -6.94 16.53 -7.71
N VAL A 266 -7.47 17.74 -7.79
CA VAL A 266 -8.43 18.09 -8.86
C VAL A 266 -7.79 17.94 -10.23
N TRP A 267 -6.55 18.42 -10.37
CA TRP A 267 -5.79 18.31 -11.60
C TRP A 267 -5.53 16.85 -12.01
N SER A 268 -5.20 15.96 -11.07
CA SER A 268 -4.96 14.54 -11.37
C SER A 268 -6.19 13.83 -11.92
N ALA A 269 -7.41 14.18 -11.44
CA ALA A 269 -8.65 13.65 -12.02
C ALA A 269 -8.83 14.10 -13.48
N LEU A 270 -8.52 15.37 -13.79
CA LEU A 270 -8.57 15.87 -15.16
C LEU A 270 -7.53 15.18 -16.05
N MET A 271 -6.32 14.96 -15.53
CA MET A 271 -5.28 14.20 -16.24
C MET A 271 -5.72 12.75 -16.47
N MET A 272 -6.50 12.15 -15.57
CA MET A 272 -7.06 10.81 -15.76
C MET A 272 -7.91 10.71 -17.03
N ARG A 273 -8.71 11.75 -17.30
CA ARG A 273 -9.52 11.85 -18.52
C ARG A 273 -8.65 12.13 -19.74
N ALA A 274 -7.66 13.02 -19.59
CA ALA A 274 -6.76 13.40 -20.68
C ALA A 274 -5.91 12.23 -21.22
N LEU A 275 -5.61 11.22 -20.39
CA LEU A 275 -4.93 9.99 -20.81
C LEU A 275 -5.72 9.16 -21.84
N GLY A 276 -7.00 9.49 -22.08
CA GLY A 276 -7.88 8.83 -23.03
C GLY A 276 -8.60 7.63 -22.43
N ARG A 277 -9.73 7.24 -23.04
CA ARG A 277 -10.59 6.17 -22.51
C ARG A 277 -9.94 4.79 -22.64
N VAL A 278 -10.18 3.94 -21.65
CA VAL A 278 -9.89 2.50 -21.70
C VAL A 278 -11.19 1.76 -21.98
N HIS A 279 -11.15 0.82 -22.93
CA HIS A 279 -12.30 0.01 -23.32
C HIS A 279 -12.14 -1.43 -22.81
N PRO A 280 -13.25 -2.13 -22.52
CA PRO A 280 -13.24 -3.57 -22.28
C PRO A 280 -12.64 -4.32 -23.47
N GLY A 281 -12.00 -5.45 -23.17
CA GLY A 281 -11.41 -6.33 -24.18
C GLY A 281 -10.08 -6.90 -23.74
N THR A 282 -9.50 -7.68 -24.65
CA THR A 282 -8.25 -8.39 -24.44
C THR A 282 -7.15 -7.69 -25.23
N ILE A 283 -6.13 -7.19 -24.53
CA ILE A 283 -5.01 -6.44 -25.14
C ILE A 283 -3.66 -7.13 -24.87
N PRO A 284 -2.64 -6.92 -25.71
CA PRO A 284 -1.30 -7.40 -25.44
C PRO A 284 -0.70 -6.69 -24.22
N ARG A 285 -0.01 -7.44 -23.36
CA ARG A 285 0.64 -6.94 -22.13
C ARG A 285 1.74 -5.95 -22.42
N TRP A 286 2.57 -6.19 -23.43
CA TRP A 286 3.65 -5.27 -23.81
C TRP A 286 3.13 -4.32 -24.90
N SER A 287 2.19 -3.45 -24.52
CA SER A 287 1.57 -2.47 -25.42
C SER A 287 1.44 -1.11 -24.76
N SER A 288 1.36 -0.05 -25.58
CA SER A 288 1.06 1.31 -25.08
C SER A 288 -0.34 1.42 -24.46
N ALA A 289 -1.28 0.56 -24.88
CA ALA A 289 -2.61 0.48 -24.28
C ALA A 289 -2.52 0.02 -22.82
N TYR A 290 -1.67 -0.97 -22.52
CA TYR A 290 -1.47 -1.38 -21.14
C TYR A 290 -0.66 -0.36 -20.32
N VAL A 291 0.26 0.41 -20.92
CA VAL A 291 0.89 1.57 -20.24
C VAL A 291 -0.19 2.55 -19.75
N ARG A 292 -1.18 2.87 -20.59
CA ARG A 292 -2.31 3.74 -20.18
C ARG A 292 -3.06 3.16 -18.98
N VAL A 293 -3.36 1.86 -18.98
CA VAL A 293 -4.01 1.17 -17.85
C VAL A 293 -3.17 1.31 -16.58
N SER A 294 -1.87 1.02 -16.67
CA SER A 294 -0.95 1.10 -15.53
C SER A 294 -0.84 2.52 -14.94
N LEU A 295 -0.83 3.56 -15.80
CA LEU A 295 -0.81 4.97 -15.37
C LEU A 295 -2.09 5.37 -14.66
N LYS A 296 -3.27 4.96 -15.19
CA LYS A 296 -4.55 5.26 -14.56
C LYS A 296 -4.67 4.60 -13.18
N SER A 297 -4.33 3.32 -13.08
CA SER A 297 -4.30 2.58 -11.80
C SER A 297 -3.30 3.22 -10.80
N ALA A 298 -2.14 3.70 -11.27
CA ALA A 298 -1.16 4.40 -10.43
C ALA A 298 -1.68 5.71 -9.85
N MET A 299 -2.29 6.53 -10.71
CA MET A 299 -2.78 7.84 -10.33
C MET A 299 -3.99 7.74 -9.40
N LEU A 300 -4.87 6.76 -9.61
CA LEU A 300 -5.95 6.43 -8.68
C LEU A 300 -5.38 6.05 -7.32
N THR A 301 -4.36 5.19 -7.28
CA THR A 301 -3.70 4.79 -6.04
C THR A 301 -3.09 6.00 -5.33
N ALA A 302 -2.38 6.87 -6.06
CA ALA A 302 -1.74 8.07 -5.52
C ALA A 302 -2.75 9.08 -4.96
N SER A 303 -3.86 9.32 -5.66
CA SER A 303 -4.94 10.19 -5.18
C SER A 303 -5.70 9.57 -4.00
N GLY A 304 -5.87 8.26 -3.99
CA GLY A 304 -6.47 7.50 -2.90
C GLY A 304 -5.72 7.67 -1.57
N GLN A 305 -4.38 7.84 -1.60
CA GLN A 305 -3.57 8.11 -0.39
C GLN A 305 -3.94 9.40 0.36
N TRP A 306 -4.75 10.26 -0.24
CA TRP A 306 -5.25 11.50 0.39
C TRP A 306 -6.75 11.45 0.62
N LEU A 307 -7.48 10.96 -0.38
CA LEU A 307 -8.93 11.07 -0.45
C LEU A 307 -9.67 9.87 0.09
N SER A 308 -9.08 8.66 0.09
CA SER A 308 -9.77 7.45 0.52
C SER A 308 -10.42 7.61 1.89
N GLY A 309 -11.68 7.16 2.01
CA GLY A 309 -12.50 7.28 3.22
C GLY A 309 -13.15 8.66 3.44
N THR A 310 -12.87 9.65 2.59
CA THR A 310 -13.44 11.00 2.69
C THR A 310 -14.69 11.19 1.83
N LEU A 311 -15.50 12.19 2.20
CA LEU A 311 -16.62 12.70 1.41
C LEU A 311 -16.20 13.19 0.01
N PHE A 312 -14.94 13.56 -0.15
CA PHE A 312 -14.39 14.04 -1.42
C PHE A 312 -14.07 12.91 -2.41
N TRP A 313 -13.88 11.68 -1.94
CA TRP A 313 -13.42 10.58 -2.80
C TRP A 313 -14.39 10.17 -3.90
N PRO A 314 -15.70 9.95 -3.62
CA PRO A 314 -16.67 9.68 -4.69
C PRO A 314 -16.76 10.82 -5.72
N HIS A 315 -16.54 12.07 -5.30
CA HIS A 315 -16.53 13.22 -6.20
C HIS A 315 -15.32 13.20 -7.13
N TRP A 316 -14.13 12.94 -6.58
CA TRP A 316 -12.91 12.78 -7.37
C TRP A 316 -13.03 11.61 -8.35
N LEU A 317 -13.55 10.46 -7.91
CA LEU A 317 -13.73 9.28 -8.76
C LEU A 317 -14.69 9.55 -9.92
N ARG A 318 -15.79 10.27 -9.69
CA ARG A 318 -16.71 10.73 -10.76
C ARG A 318 -16.00 11.67 -11.74
N LEU A 319 -15.22 12.63 -11.22
CA LEU A 319 -14.42 13.53 -12.06
C LEU A 319 -13.37 12.77 -12.88
N ALA A 320 -12.80 11.69 -12.33
CA ALA A 320 -11.85 10.81 -13.00
C ALA A 320 -12.48 9.87 -14.04
N GLY A 321 -13.81 9.81 -14.12
CA GLY A 321 -14.56 9.06 -15.13
C GLY A 321 -15.25 7.78 -14.64
N MET A 322 -15.30 7.53 -13.32
CA MET A 322 -16.08 6.42 -12.74
C MET A 322 -17.57 6.75 -12.71
N ASN A 323 -18.43 5.76 -12.95
CA ASN A 323 -19.86 5.91 -12.73
C ASN A 323 -20.21 5.50 -11.29
N ILE A 324 -20.57 6.47 -10.45
CA ILE A 324 -20.87 6.24 -9.03
C ILE A 324 -22.21 6.88 -8.69
N GLY A 325 -23.08 6.09 -8.05
CA GLY A 325 -24.35 6.54 -7.49
C GLY A 325 -24.18 7.58 -6.39
N ARG A 326 -25.33 8.09 -5.89
CA ARG A 326 -25.34 9.05 -4.78
C ARG A 326 -25.02 8.32 -3.47
N ASP A 327 -24.56 9.10 -2.48
CA ASP A 327 -24.42 8.67 -1.07
C ASP A 327 -23.57 7.40 -0.86
N CYS A 328 -22.64 7.15 -1.78
CA CYS A 328 -21.65 6.09 -1.68
C CYS A 328 -20.53 6.48 -0.72
N GLU A 329 -20.14 5.55 0.14
CA GLU A 329 -18.97 5.67 1.02
C GLU A 329 -17.91 4.70 0.52
N ILE A 330 -16.80 5.24 0.02
CA ILE A 330 -15.77 4.43 -0.61
C ILE A 330 -14.47 4.65 0.17
N SER A 331 -13.94 3.58 0.76
CA SER A 331 -12.60 3.60 1.31
C SER A 331 -11.56 3.18 0.25
N THR A 332 -10.56 2.39 0.60
CA THR A 332 -9.45 2.10 -0.32
C THR A 332 -9.89 1.10 -1.37
N ILE A 333 -9.76 1.47 -2.65
CA ILE A 333 -9.95 0.58 -3.80
C ILE A 333 -8.61 0.38 -4.51
N ILE A 334 -8.34 -0.85 -4.94
CA ILE A 334 -7.03 -1.29 -5.41
C ILE A 334 -7.14 -1.79 -6.86
N ASP A 335 -6.15 -1.39 -7.66
CA ASP A 335 -5.96 -1.77 -9.06
C ASP A 335 -7.16 -1.48 -9.99
N VAL A 336 -7.70 -0.27 -9.89
CA VAL A 336 -8.94 0.11 -10.58
C VAL A 336 -8.68 1.01 -11.78
N VAL A 337 -9.38 0.75 -12.88
CA VAL A 337 -9.55 1.71 -13.99
C VAL A 337 -10.96 2.30 -13.90
N PRO A 338 -11.10 3.59 -13.53
CA PRO A 338 -12.40 4.21 -13.24
C PRO A 338 -13.51 3.98 -14.27
N GLU A 339 -13.18 4.12 -15.55
CA GLU A 339 -14.16 4.07 -16.66
C GLU A 339 -14.76 2.67 -16.89
N LEU A 340 -14.20 1.62 -16.28
CA LEU A 340 -14.67 0.23 -16.39
C LEU A 340 -15.55 -0.18 -15.20
N VAL A 341 -15.79 0.71 -14.24
CA VAL A 341 -16.51 0.39 -13.00
C VAL A 341 -17.76 1.24 -12.86
N THR A 342 -18.87 0.58 -12.56
CA THR A 342 -20.15 1.22 -12.17
C THR A 342 -20.54 0.79 -10.76
N ILE A 343 -20.84 1.75 -9.90
CA ILE A 343 -21.24 1.54 -8.50
C ILE A 343 -22.64 2.11 -8.29
N GLY A 344 -23.58 1.29 -7.83
CA GLY A 344 -24.93 1.70 -7.45
C GLY A 344 -24.96 2.61 -6.23
N GLU A 345 -26.06 3.35 -6.06
CA GLU A 345 -26.22 4.31 -4.96
C GLU A 345 -26.19 3.66 -3.57
N GLU A 346 -25.85 4.46 -2.56
CA GLU A 346 -25.83 4.10 -1.14
C GLU A 346 -24.88 2.94 -0.76
N THR A 347 -23.99 2.56 -1.67
CA THR A 347 -22.99 1.51 -1.50
C THR A 347 -21.89 1.90 -0.50
N PHE A 348 -21.39 0.94 0.26
CA PHE A 348 -20.31 1.10 1.24
C PHE A 348 -19.15 0.15 0.95
N PHE A 349 -17.95 0.67 0.74
CA PHE A 349 -16.72 -0.10 0.59
C PHE A 349 -15.79 0.15 1.76
N ALA A 350 -15.40 -0.92 2.44
CA ALA A 350 -14.38 -0.89 3.47
C ALA A 350 -12.95 -0.88 2.88
N ASP A 351 -11.94 -1.12 3.69
CA ASP A 351 -10.55 -0.91 3.28
C ASP A 351 -9.99 -2.00 2.36
N GLY A 352 -9.39 -1.55 1.26
CA GLY A 352 -8.50 -2.35 0.43
C GLY A 352 -9.25 -3.32 -0.50
N ILE A 353 -10.36 -2.89 -1.09
CA ILE A 353 -11.15 -3.69 -2.04
C ILE A 353 -10.41 -3.82 -3.38
N TYR A 354 -10.23 -5.04 -3.87
CA TYR A 354 -9.67 -5.30 -5.20
C TYR A 354 -10.82 -5.29 -6.21
N LEU A 355 -10.91 -4.23 -7.02
CA LEU A 355 -12.14 -3.92 -7.73
C LEU A 355 -11.94 -3.90 -9.25
N GLY A 356 -12.32 -5.00 -9.90
CA GLY A 356 -12.31 -5.09 -11.36
C GLY A 356 -10.90 -4.99 -11.98
N GLY A 357 -9.87 -5.40 -11.23
CA GLY A 357 -8.48 -5.34 -11.67
C GLY A 357 -8.21 -6.17 -12.93
N ALA A 358 -7.27 -5.69 -13.75
CA ALA A 358 -6.98 -6.31 -15.05
C ALA A 358 -6.37 -7.72 -14.86
N LYS A 359 -6.92 -8.73 -15.54
CA LYS A 359 -6.38 -10.10 -15.46
C LYS A 359 -5.20 -10.24 -16.40
N VAL A 360 -3.98 -10.37 -15.86
CA VAL A 360 -2.75 -10.54 -16.64
C VAL A 360 -2.31 -12.00 -16.63
N ARG A 361 -2.22 -12.63 -17.80
CA ARG A 361 -1.77 -14.03 -17.95
C ARG A 361 -1.07 -14.21 -19.29
N GLN A 362 0.12 -14.82 -19.29
CA GLN A 362 0.85 -15.24 -20.50
C GLN A 362 0.92 -14.16 -21.61
N GLY A 363 1.31 -12.93 -21.24
CA GLY A 363 1.42 -11.82 -22.18
C GLY A 363 0.09 -11.19 -22.62
N THR A 364 -1.03 -11.61 -22.05
CA THR A 364 -2.35 -11.10 -22.36
C THR A 364 -2.94 -10.39 -21.14
N VAL A 365 -3.67 -9.30 -21.39
CA VAL A 365 -4.39 -8.53 -20.37
C VAL A 365 -5.86 -8.48 -20.73
N THR A 366 -6.72 -9.00 -19.85
CA THR A 366 -8.18 -8.97 -20.02
C THR A 366 -8.78 -7.87 -19.14
N LEU A 367 -9.46 -6.93 -19.78
CA LEU A 367 -10.19 -5.83 -19.17
C LEU A 367 -11.68 -6.06 -19.36
N ALA A 368 -12.48 -5.89 -18.32
CA ALA A 368 -13.92 -6.07 -18.40
C ALA A 368 -14.66 -5.03 -17.55
N GLU A 369 -15.86 -4.66 -18.00
CA GLU A 369 -16.76 -3.81 -17.23
C GLU A 369 -17.27 -4.56 -15.99
N THR A 370 -17.20 -3.91 -14.84
CA THR A 370 -17.64 -4.43 -13.55
C THR A 370 -18.74 -3.54 -13.01
N SER A 371 -19.88 -4.12 -12.63
CA SER A 371 -21.04 -3.36 -12.14
C SER A 371 -21.52 -3.89 -10.79
N LEU A 372 -21.73 -2.99 -9.84
CA LEU A 372 -22.30 -3.30 -8.53
C LEU A 372 -23.66 -2.62 -8.39
N GLY A 373 -24.63 -3.37 -7.86
CA GLY A 373 -25.95 -2.87 -7.53
C GLY A 373 -25.96 -1.86 -6.38
N ARG A 374 -27.16 -1.36 -6.07
CA ARG A 374 -27.44 -0.42 -4.97
C ARG A 374 -27.32 -1.12 -3.62
N HIS A 375 -27.11 -0.33 -2.56
CA HIS A 375 -27.01 -0.83 -1.18
C HIS A 375 -26.03 -2.00 -1.00
N THR A 376 -24.93 -2.00 -1.76
CA THR A 376 -23.90 -3.03 -1.64
C THR A 376 -22.97 -2.72 -0.47
N PHE A 377 -22.62 -3.73 0.32
CA PHE A 377 -21.53 -3.64 1.31
C PHE A 377 -20.38 -4.56 0.89
N LEU A 378 -19.16 -4.01 0.82
CA LEU A 378 -17.93 -4.78 0.62
C LEU A 378 -17.00 -4.63 1.84
N GLY A 379 -16.70 -5.74 2.49
CA GLY A 379 -15.79 -5.84 3.63
C GLY A 379 -14.32 -5.81 3.21
N ASN A 380 -13.42 -5.61 4.19
CA ASN A 380 -12.01 -5.34 3.93
C ASN A 380 -11.38 -6.41 3.05
N HIS A 381 -10.57 -6.01 2.08
CA HIS A 381 -9.86 -6.93 1.20
C HIS A 381 -10.75 -7.93 0.44
N ALA A 382 -12.04 -7.64 0.27
CA ALA A 382 -12.87 -8.37 -0.68
C ALA A 382 -12.31 -8.22 -2.10
N VAL A 383 -12.46 -9.28 -2.89
CA VAL A 383 -12.02 -9.30 -4.29
C VAL A 383 -13.25 -9.38 -5.18
N ILE A 384 -13.43 -8.36 -6.02
CA ILE A 384 -14.46 -8.28 -7.05
C ILE A 384 -13.79 -8.51 -8.40
N PRO A 385 -13.91 -9.71 -8.98
CA PRO A 385 -13.27 -10.02 -10.27
C PRO A 385 -13.71 -9.07 -11.39
N ALA A 386 -12.81 -8.81 -12.34
CA ALA A 386 -13.17 -8.08 -13.55
C ALA A 386 -14.26 -8.83 -14.33
N GLY A 387 -15.31 -8.10 -14.72
CA GLY A 387 -16.47 -8.63 -15.44
C GLY A 387 -17.66 -8.98 -14.56
N SER A 388 -17.51 -8.92 -13.23
CA SER A 388 -18.60 -9.26 -12.32
C SER A 388 -19.77 -8.28 -12.43
N ARG A 389 -20.98 -8.84 -12.42
CA ARG A 389 -22.24 -8.09 -12.35
C ARG A 389 -23.00 -8.48 -11.08
N LEU A 390 -22.81 -7.68 -10.04
CA LEU A 390 -23.37 -7.96 -8.72
C LEU A 390 -24.74 -7.28 -8.56
N PRO A 391 -25.75 -7.98 -8.01
CA PRO A 391 -27.10 -7.44 -7.83
C PRO A 391 -27.19 -6.43 -6.67
N ASP A 392 -28.37 -5.85 -6.48
CA ASP A 392 -28.67 -4.92 -5.39
C ASP A 392 -28.75 -5.66 -4.02
N ASP A 393 -28.56 -4.90 -2.94
CA ASP A 393 -28.79 -5.34 -1.55
C ASP A 393 -27.92 -6.53 -1.10
N ILE A 394 -26.63 -6.52 -1.46
CA ILE A 394 -25.70 -7.59 -1.10
C ILE A 394 -24.66 -7.19 -0.07
N LEU A 395 -24.14 -8.18 0.67
CA LEU A 395 -22.99 -8.04 1.55
C LEU A 395 -21.92 -9.05 1.18
N ILE A 396 -20.70 -8.59 0.94
CA ILE A 396 -19.52 -9.43 0.75
C ILE A 396 -18.58 -9.19 1.93
N GLY A 397 -18.27 -10.25 2.67
CA GLY A 397 -17.44 -10.20 3.86
C GLY A 397 -15.97 -9.88 3.59
N VAL A 398 -15.21 -9.68 4.69
CA VAL A 398 -13.75 -9.53 4.64
C VAL A 398 -13.10 -10.72 3.94
N CYS A 399 -12.05 -10.47 3.15
CA CYS A 399 -11.30 -11.51 2.43
C CYS A 399 -12.20 -12.53 1.72
N THR A 400 -13.25 -12.06 1.04
CA THR A 400 -14.20 -12.90 0.30
C THR A 400 -14.09 -12.57 -1.20
N VAL A 401 -14.01 -13.61 -2.04
CA VAL A 401 -14.07 -13.46 -3.51
C VAL A 401 -15.53 -13.47 -3.95
N ALA A 402 -15.95 -12.45 -4.69
CA ALA A 402 -17.29 -12.38 -5.26
C ALA A 402 -17.43 -13.36 -6.44
N ASP A 403 -18.55 -14.08 -6.46
CA ASP A 403 -18.94 -15.02 -7.52
C ASP A 403 -20.37 -14.68 -7.93
N ASP A 404 -20.51 -14.03 -9.08
CA ASP A 404 -21.79 -13.54 -9.61
C ASP A 404 -22.77 -14.68 -9.90
N SER A 405 -22.29 -15.89 -10.18
CA SER A 405 -23.13 -17.06 -10.37
C SER A 405 -23.80 -17.57 -9.08
N LYS A 406 -23.30 -17.14 -7.91
CA LYS A 406 -23.76 -17.59 -6.58
C LYS A 406 -24.33 -16.47 -5.72
N ILE A 407 -24.30 -15.23 -6.17
CA ILE A 407 -24.77 -14.07 -5.41
C ILE A 407 -26.13 -13.62 -5.95
N THR A 408 -27.14 -13.70 -5.11
CA THR A 408 -28.48 -13.17 -5.36
C THR A 408 -28.74 -11.94 -4.48
N SER A 409 -29.67 -11.09 -4.90
CA SER A 409 -30.05 -9.89 -4.13
C SER A 409 -30.52 -10.25 -2.73
N GLY A 410 -30.16 -9.44 -1.74
CA GLY A 410 -30.47 -9.66 -0.32
C GLY A 410 -29.51 -10.63 0.41
N HIS A 411 -28.60 -11.29 -0.30
CA HIS A 411 -27.70 -12.27 0.30
C HIS A 411 -26.43 -11.63 0.87
N ALA A 412 -25.98 -12.18 2.00
CA ALA A 412 -24.68 -11.91 2.58
C ALA A 412 -23.78 -13.15 2.37
N ARG A 413 -22.57 -12.95 1.85
CA ARG A 413 -21.57 -14.03 1.67
C ARG A 413 -20.28 -13.71 2.40
N PHE A 414 -19.61 -14.74 2.92
CA PHE A 414 -18.34 -14.61 3.63
C PHE A 414 -17.44 -15.82 3.42
N GLY A 415 -16.13 -15.60 3.54
CA GLY A 415 -15.12 -16.64 3.56
C GLY A 415 -14.61 -17.03 2.18
N HIS A 416 -13.67 -17.98 2.17
CA HIS A 416 -13.07 -18.53 0.97
C HIS A 416 -12.78 -20.03 1.15
N PRO A 417 -13.58 -20.96 0.56
CA PRO A 417 -14.73 -20.70 -0.34
C PRO A 417 -15.87 -19.93 0.33
N SER A 418 -16.60 -19.13 -0.46
CA SER A 418 -17.65 -18.27 0.08
C SER A 418 -18.90 -19.08 0.44
N PHE A 419 -19.47 -18.81 1.61
CA PHE A 419 -20.73 -19.39 2.10
C PHE A 419 -21.71 -18.28 2.51
N ASP A 420 -23.00 -18.61 2.56
CA ASP A 420 -24.05 -17.66 2.95
C ASP A 420 -24.01 -17.37 4.45
N LEU A 421 -24.16 -16.10 4.82
CA LEU A 421 -24.27 -15.63 6.21
C LEU A 421 -25.76 -15.54 6.58
N PRO A 422 -26.31 -16.51 7.33
CA PRO A 422 -27.76 -16.62 7.56
C PRO A 422 -28.31 -15.58 8.54
N ARG A 423 -27.46 -14.96 9.37
CA ARG A 423 -27.87 -13.92 10.32
C ARG A 423 -26.92 -12.74 10.27
N ARG A 424 -27.46 -11.59 9.89
CA ARG A 424 -26.81 -10.29 10.06
C ARG A 424 -27.06 -9.83 11.49
N GLU A 425 -26.00 -9.49 12.21
CA GLU A 425 -26.13 -8.83 13.50
C GLU A 425 -26.63 -7.40 13.25
N VAL A 426 -27.89 -7.12 13.62
CA VAL A 426 -28.46 -5.78 13.51
C VAL A 426 -27.98 -4.97 14.71
N VAL A 427 -27.14 -3.97 14.45
CA VAL A 427 -26.55 -3.13 15.49
C VAL A 427 -27.58 -2.12 16.00
N GLU A 428 -27.87 -2.09 17.30
CA GLU A 428 -28.82 -1.13 17.88
C GLU A 428 -28.44 0.33 17.59
N MET A 429 -27.15 0.69 17.58
CA MET A 429 -26.69 2.03 17.17
C MET A 429 -26.94 2.35 15.68
N ALA A 430 -27.09 1.33 14.83
CA ALA A 430 -27.48 1.55 13.43
C ALA A 430 -28.96 1.92 13.27
N SER A 431 -29.78 1.76 14.33
CA SER A 431 -31.18 2.17 14.33
C SER A 431 -31.38 3.69 14.32
N ASP A 432 -30.42 4.46 14.84
CA ASP A 432 -30.39 5.92 14.65
C ASP A 432 -29.77 6.23 13.28
N ILE A 433 -30.65 6.36 12.29
CA ILE A 433 -30.32 6.67 10.90
C ILE A 433 -29.46 7.95 10.80
N SER A 434 -29.56 8.88 11.76
CA SER A 434 -28.78 10.13 11.76
C SER A 434 -27.30 9.94 12.08
N LEU A 435 -26.93 8.79 12.65
CA LEU A 435 -25.57 8.43 12.99
C LEU A 435 -24.86 7.64 11.89
N THR A 436 -25.61 7.04 10.98
CA THR A 436 -25.11 6.09 9.97
C THR A 436 -25.37 6.56 8.54
N HIS A 437 -26.62 6.89 8.19
CA HIS A 437 -27.04 7.14 6.80
C HIS A 437 -27.41 8.61 6.50
N LYS A 438 -28.10 9.30 7.40
CA LYS A 438 -28.64 10.66 7.17
C LYS A 438 -28.15 11.66 8.23
N PRO A 439 -26.88 12.07 8.17
CA PRO A 439 -26.29 12.92 9.20
C PRO A 439 -27.03 14.24 9.36
N THR A 440 -27.11 14.72 10.59
CA THR A 440 -27.48 16.11 10.85
C THR A 440 -26.38 17.06 10.35
N THR A 441 -26.71 18.32 10.12
CA THR A 441 -25.74 19.34 9.64
C THR A 441 -24.50 19.43 10.51
N ILE A 442 -24.64 19.34 11.85
CA ILE A 442 -23.51 19.41 12.78
C ILE A 442 -22.56 18.21 12.58
N ARG A 443 -23.11 17.01 12.40
CA ARG A 443 -22.31 15.79 12.16
C ARG A 443 -21.60 15.85 10.82
N TYR A 444 -22.28 16.36 9.80
CA TYR A 444 -21.70 16.58 8.48
C TYR A 444 -20.52 17.56 8.54
N VAL A 445 -20.72 18.73 9.15
CA VAL A 445 -19.67 19.74 9.34
C VAL A 445 -18.50 19.20 10.15
N ASN A 446 -18.77 18.42 11.21
CA ASN A 446 -17.71 17.79 12.00
C ASN A 446 -16.85 16.83 11.14
N ARG A 447 -17.47 15.94 10.37
CA ARG A 447 -16.74 15.02 9.49
C ARG A 447 -15.96 15.79 8.43
N LEU A 448 -16.60 16.77 7.79
CA LEU A 448 -15.96 17.64 6.80
C LEU A 448 -14.73 18.35 7.38
N PHE A 449 -14.80 18.84 8.63
CA PHE A 449 -13.68 19.48 9.31
C PHE A 449 -12.48 18.53 9.45
N TRP A 450 -12.67 17.32 10.00
CA TRP A 450 -11.60 16.36 10.22
C TRP A 450 -10.99 15.83 8.92
N GLU A 451 -11.83 15.58 7.91
CA GLU A 451 -11.36 15.16 6.60
C GLU A 451 -10.60 16.29 5.89
N SER A 452 -11.08 17.54 6.00
CA SER A 452 -10.39 18.70 5.44
C SER A 452 -9.08 18.99 6.16
N ALA A 453 -8.96 18.69 7.46
CA ALA A 453 -7.72 18.87 8.21
C ALA A 453 -6.54 18.08 7.61
N ARG A 454 -6.80 17.04 6.80
CA ARG A 454 -5.77 16.29 6.06
C ARG A 454 -4.92 17.20 5.16
N ILE A 455 -5.44 18.33 4.66
CA ILE A 455 -4.68 19.29 3.84
C ILE A 455 -3.55 19.99 4.60
N LEU A 456 -3.56 19.93 5.94
CA LEU A 456 -2.53 20.49 6.81
C LEU A 456 -1.38 19.50 7.07
N LEU A 457 -1.57 18.21 6.77
CA LEU A 457 -0.57 17.16 6.99
C LEU A 457 0.74 17.30 6.20
N PRO A 458 0.82 18.04 5.09
CA PRO A 458 2.09 18.40 4.48
C PRO A 458 2.94 19.41 5.30
N ILE A 459 2.33 20.16 6.24
CA ILE A 459 3.04 21.18 7.02
C ILE A 459 4.08 20.57 7.97
N PRO A 460 3.80 19.54 8.80
CA PRO A 460 4.82 19.00 9.70
C PRO A 460 6.07 18.48 8.96
N PRO A 461 5.98 17.69 7.87
CA PRO A 461 7.17 17.32 7.07
C PRO A 461 7.95 18.52 6.52
N LEU A 462 7.26 19.57 6.08
CA LEU A 462 7.90 20.83 5.63
C LEU A 462 8.71 21.47 6.77
N LEU A 463 8.12 21.59 7.96
CA LEU A 463 8.77 22.18 9.13
C LEU A 463 9.95 21.33 9.63
N LEU A 464 9.81 20.01 9.62
CA LEU A 464 10.90 19.08 9.95
C LEU A 464 12.05 19.17 8.94
N GLY A 465 11.73 19.38 7.66
CA GLY A 465 12.74 19.65 6.62
C GLY A 465 13.46 20.97 6.85
N ALA A 466 12.74 22.05 7.16
CA ALA A 466 13.35 23.34 7.50
C ALA A 466 14.22 23.26 8.78
N LEU A 467 13.77 22.49 9.78
CA LEU A 467 14.56 22.20 10.98
C LEU A 467 15.86 21.48 10.60
N TRP A 468 15.80 20.45 9.76
CA TRP A 468 16.96 19.69 9.30
C TRP A 468 18.00 20.59 8.62
N TYR A 469 17.57 21.38 7.62
CA TYR A 469 18.44 22.32 6.93
C TYR A 469 19.03 23.37 7.88
N GLY A 470 18.21 23.93 8.78
CA GLY A 470 18.67 24.91 9.77
C GLY A 470 19.70 24.35 10.75
N LEU A 471 19.54 23.09 11.21
CA LEU A 471 20.50 22.41 12.08
C LEU A 471 21.82 22.14 11.37
N ILE A 472 21.77 21.69 10.11
CA ILE A 472 22.97 21.47 9.29
C ILE A 472 23.72 22.78 9.07
N ALA A 473 23.04 23.82 8.59
CA ALA A 473 23.66 25.10 8.26
C ALA A 473 24.30 25.78 9.49
N ARG A 474 23.61 25.77 10.64
CA ARG A 474 24.16 26.29 11.90
C ARG A 474 25.32 25.46 12.40
N GLY A 475 25.17 24.14 12.35
CA GLY A 475 26.19 23.22 12.82
C GLY A 475 27.49 23.30 12.02
N GLU A 476 27.40 23.44 10.70
CA GLU A 476 28.56 23.69 9.83
C GLU A 476 29.26 25.00 10.18
N ALA A 477 28.50 26.06 10.46
CA ALA A 477 29.04 27.38 10.77
C ALA A 477 29.80 27.47 12.11
N VAL A 478 29.47 26.61 13.08
CA VAL A 478 29.99 26.69 14.46
C VAL A 478 30.90 25.53 14.87
N THR A 479 31.10 24.54 14.00
CA THR A 479 31.92 23.36 14.30
C THR A 479 33.02 23.11 13.27
N THR A 480 34.00 22.28 13.62
CA THR A 480 35.05 21.84 12.69
C THR A 480 34.55 20.71 11.80
N GLY A 481 35.21 20.47 10.66
CA GLY A 481 34.77 19.46 9.68
C GLY A 481 34.56 18.06 10.25
N ALA A 482 35.39 17.60 11.20
CA ALA A 482 35.24 16.28 11.81
C ALA A 482 34.07 16.22 12.80
N THR A 483 33.93 17.22 13.68
CA THR A 483 32.78 17.33 14.60
C THR A 483 31.47 17.45 13.81
N PHE A 484 31.47 18.24 12.75
CA PHE A 484 30.34 18.39 11.86
C PHE A 484 29.94 17.05 11.24
N ALA A 485 30.89 16.37 10.58
CA ALA A 485 30.62 15.15 9.84
C ALA A 485 30.21 13.96 10.74
N LEU A 486 30.85 13.81 11.90
CA LEU A 486 30.67 12.62 12.75
C LEU A 486 29.63 12.78 13.86
N LEU A 487 29.32 14.02 14.29
CA LEU A 487 28.36 14.26 15.37
C LEU A 487 27.17 15.10 14.92
N VAL A 488 27.43 16.30 14.39
CA VAL A 488 26.35 17.24 14.03
C VAL A 488 25.46 16.67 12.95
N LEU A 489 26.04 16.21 11.84
CA LEU A 489 25.28 15.75 10.68
C LEU A 489 24.40 14.52 11.02
N PRO A 490 24.91 13.48 11.70
CA PRO A 490 24.06 12.37 12.16
C PRO A 490 22.96 12.81 13.13
N LEU A 491 23.27 13.63 14.14
CA LEU A 491 22.29 14.07 15.13
C LEU A 491 21.23 14.99 14.51
N ALA A 492 21.63 15.94 13.67
CA ALA A 492 20.75 16.83 12.94
C ALA A 492 19.81 16.06 12.01
N THR A 493 20.29 14.95 11.42
CA THR A 493 19.48 14.07 10.57
C THR A 493 18.53 13.18 11.38
N LEU A 494 18.96 12.67 12.53
CA LEU A 494 18.12 11.84 13.41
C LEU A 494 17.03 12.65 14.10
N ALA A 495 17.29 13.91 14.46
CA ALA A 495 16.34 14.76 15.18
C ALA A 495 14.95 14.86 14.52
N PRO A 496 14.80 15.25 13.24
CA PRO A 496 13.48 15.34 12.60
C PRO A 496 12.79 13.97 12.45
N ILE A 497 13.56 12.89 12.25
CA ILE A 497 13.03 11.52 12.15
C ILE A 497 12.40 11.11 13.48
N VAL A 498 13.11 11.32 14.59
CA VAL A 498 12.62 11.03 15.94
C VAL A 498 11.43 11.92 16.29
N LEU A 499 11.50 13.21 16.01
CA LEU A 499 10.40 14.15 16.25
C LEU A 499 9.13 13.76 15.47
N SER A 500 9.28 13.28 14.24
CA SER A 500 8.16 12.80 13.44
C SER A 500 7.47 11.60 14.11
N ALA A 501 8.22 10.59 14.54
CA ALA A 501 7.67 9.45 15.26
C ALA A 501 7.02 9.85 16.60
N LEU A 502 7.69 10.71 17.39
CA LEU A 502 7.14 11.19 18.67
C LEU A 502 5.86 12.02 18.50
N SER A 503 5.74 12.79 17.42
CA SER A 503 4.53 13.57 17.14
C SER A 503 3.29 12.68 17.02
N VAL A 504 3.41 11.48 16.46
CA VAL A 504 2.30 10.52 16.35
C VAL A 504 1.83 10.04 17.71
N ILE A 505 2.75 9.79 18.66
CA ILE A 505 2.41 9.47 20.05
C ILE A 505 1.62 10.64 20.69
N VAL A 506 2.10 11.87 20.50
CA VAL A 506 1.42 13.07 21.04
C VAL A 506 0.03 13.22 20.45
N ILE A 507 -0.14 13.02 19.14
CA ILE A 507 -1.44 13.09 18.47
C ILE A 507 -2.37 11.98 19.00
N LYS A 508 -1.88 10.75 19.16
CA LYS A 508 -2.66 9.62 19.71
C LYS A 508 -3.27 9.97 21.06
N TRP A 509 -2.42 10.39 22.00
CA TRP A 509 -2.84 10.64 23.37
C TRP A 509 -3.66 11.93 23.53
N SER A 510 -3.44 12.94 22.68
CA SER A 510 -4.23 14.18 22.71
C SER A 510 -5.59 14.06 22.03
N LEU A 511 -5.70 13.34 20.89
CA LEU A 511 -6.94 13.24 20.13
C LEU A 511 -7.83 12.09 20.56
N ILE A 512 -7.26 10.91 20.82
CA ILE A 512 -7.99 9.66 21.05
C ILE A 512 -7.91 9.21 22.50
N GLY A 513 -6.74 9.36 23.12
CA GLY A 513 -6.48 8.81 24.45
C GLY A 513 -6.34 7.29 24.41
N ARG A 514 -6.86 6.59 25.42
CA ARG A 514 -6.85 5.13 25.47
C ARG A 514 -8.11 4.57 24.82
N VAL A 515 -7.97 3.79 23.75
CA VAL A 515 -9.10 3.09 23.12
C VAL A 515 -9.59 1.96 24.02
N LYS A 516 -10.91 1.74 24.04
CA LYS A 516 -11.60 0.66 24.76
C LYS A 516 -12.57 -0.04 23.81
N PRO A 517 -12.97 -1.30 24.09
CA PRO A 517 -13.98 -1.96 23.28
C PRO A 517 -15.28 -1.15 23.25
N ALA A 518 -15.74 -0.82 22.05
CA ALA A 518 -16.87 0.08 21.85
C ALA A 518 -17.39 0.02 20.41
N GLN A 519 -18.60 0.53 20.21
CA GLN A 519 -19.19 0.76 18.90
C GLN A 519 -19.29 2.26 18.64
N HIS A 520 -18.85 2.69 17.45
CA HIS A 520 -18.83 4.08 17.06
C HIS A 520 -19.44 4.23 15.67
N ALA A 521 -20.56 4.94 15.58
CA ALA A 521 -21.16 5.21 14.27
C ALA A 521 -20.24 6.09 13.39
N LEU A 522 -20.31 5.92 12.07
CA LEU A 522 -19.48 6.62 11.09
C LEU A 522 -19.52 8.14 11.24
N TRP A 523 -20.70 8.71 11.51
CA TRP A 523 -20.88 10.16 11.67
C TRP A 523 -20.68 10.65 13.12
N SER A 524 -20.02 9.85 13.96
CA SER A 524 -19.58 10.28 15.29
C SER A 524 -18.26 11.04 15.21
N CYS A 525 -18.10 12.04 16.08
CA CYS A 525 -16.83 12.78 16.19
C CYS A 525 -15.67 11.89 16.66
N TRP A 526 -15.95 10.81 17.39
CA TRP A 526 -14.94 9.82 17.73
C TRP A 526 -14.39 9.11 16.49
N CYS A 527 -15.28 8.62 15.61
CA CYS A 527 -14.87 7.96 14.37
C CYS A 527 -14.04 8.89 13.46
N SER A 528 -14.43 10.16 13.33
CA SER A 528 -13.67 11.14 12.53
C SER A 528 -12.28 11.43 13.10
N ARG A 529 -12.14 11.54 14.44
CA ARG A 529 -10.83 11.70 15.08
C ARG A 529 -9.95 10.48 14.90
N TRP A 530 -10.54 9.29 15.05
CA TRP A 530 -9.87 8.01 14.91
C TRP A 530 -9.30 7.84 13.49
N ASP A 531 -10.11 8.12 12.47
CA ASP A 531 -9.70 8.10 11.07
C ASP A 531 -8.60 9.14 10.79
N TYR A 532 -8.77 10.38 11.28
CA TYR A 532 -7.74 11.41 11.14
C TYR A 532 -6.41 11.01 11.78
N PHE A 533 -6.45 10.39 12.97
CA PHE A 533 -5.26 9.86 13.63
C PHE A 533 -4.58 8.75 12.81
N TYR A 534 -5.36 7.84 12.22
CA TYR A 534 -4.83 6.80 11.33
C TYR A 534 -4.03 7.42 10.17
N VAL A 535 -4.55 8.47 9.54
CA VAL A 535 -3.84 9.19 8.46
C VAL A 535 -2.62 9.95 8.98
N CYS A 536 -2.69 10.58 10.16
CA CYS A 536 -1.53 11.20 10.80
C CYS A 536 -0.38 10.20 11.01
N TRP A 537 -0.67 9.01 11.54
CA TRP A 537 0.34 7.96 11.69
C TRP A 537 0.90 7.56 10.33
N GLN A 538 0.04 7.36 9.32
CA GLN A 538 0.47 7.01 7.97
C GLN A 538 1.44 8.04 7.38
N LYS A 539 1.15 9.34 7.52
CA LYS A 539 1.95 10.42 6.88
C LYS A 539 3.20 10.80 7.66
N LEU A 540 3.16 10.74 8.99
CA LEU A 540 4.27 11.18 9.85
C LEU A 540 5.10 10.00 10.37
N GLY A 541 4.44 8.93 10.82
CA GLY A 541 5.10 7.81 11.49
C GLY A 541 5.60 6.71 10.56
N ARG A 542 4.93 6.44 9.43
CA ARG A 542 5.21 5.23 8.65
C ARG A 542 6.67 5.13 8.17
N VAL A 543 7.16 6.17 7.50
CA VAL A 543 8.53 6.18 6.96
C VAL A 543 9.58 5.95 8.04
N PRO A 544 9.63 6.71 9.16
CA PRO A 544 10.63 6.47 10.20
C PRO A 544 10.47 5.11 10.89
N LEU A 545 9.24 4.64 11.10
CA LEU A 545 8.98 3.39 11.82
C LEU A 545 9.24 2.14 10.98
N ASP A 546 9.10 2.21 9.65
CA ASP A 546 9.46 1.12 8.73
C ASP A 546 10.95 0.73 8.89
N TRP A 547 11.83 1.70 9.15
CA TRP A 547 13.25 1.46 9.42
C TRP A 547 13.52 0.78 10.77
N LEU A 548 12.57 0.85 11.72
CA LEU A 548 12.67 0.20 13.03
C LEU A 548 12.12 -1.22 13.03
N GLU A 549 11.47 -1.68 11.96
CA GLU A 549 11.01 -3.05 11.86
C GLU A 549 12.15 -4.07 11.98
N GLY A 550 11.90 -5.15 12.73
CA GLY A 550 12.92 -6.16 13.04
C GLY A 550 13.97 -5.71 14.07
N THR A 551 13.79 -4.55 14.71
CA THR A 551 14.69 -4.05 15.77
C THR A 551 14.05 -4.11 17.15
N PHE A 552 14.87 -4.00 18.20
CA PHE A 552 14.39 -3.88 19.58
C PHE A 552 13.79 -2.50 19.90
N LEU A 553 13.86 -1.53 18.97
CA LEU A 553 13.37 -0.16 19.18
C LEU A 553 11.87 -0.01 18.86
N LEU A 554 11.33 -0.82 17.94
CA LEU A 554 9.92 -0.75 17.57
C LEU A 554 8.97 -1.22 18.70
N PRO A 555 9.24 -2.32 19.44
CA PRO A 555 8.33 -2.75 20.51
C PRO A 555 8.12 -1.71 21.63
N PRO A 556 9.14 -1.01 22.16
CA PRO A 556 8.93 0.12 23.08
C PRO A 556 8.02 1.21 22.52
N TYR A 557 8.21 1.61 21.26
CA TYR A 557 7.35 2.59 20.59
C TYR A 557 5.88 2.11 20.56
N LEU A 558 5.65 0.86 20.15
CA LEU A 558 4.30 0.30 20.08
C LEU A 558 3.64 0.16 21.46
N ARG A 559 4.41 -0.14 22.51
CA ARG A 559 3.92 -0.11 23.90
C ARG A 559 3.45 1.29 24.31
N LEU A 560 4.17 2.35 23.92
CA LEU A 560 3.75 3.73 24.14
C LEU A 560 2.46 4.09 23.38
N MET A 561 2.22 3.44 22.23
CA MET A 561 0.98 3.57 21.48
C MET A 561 -0.19 2.81 22.12
N GLY A 562 0.06 1.86 23.02
CA GLY A 562 -0.97 1.09 23.73
C GLY A 562 -0.86 -0.43 23.56
N LEU A 563 -0.01 -0.91 22.64
CA LEU A 563 0.15 -2.33 22.32
C LEU A 563 0.74 -3.10 23.50
N LYS A 564 0.11 -4.21 23.88
CA LYS A 564 0.70 -5.12 24.88
C LYS A 564 1.54 -6.16 24.17
N ILE A 565 2.82 -6.24 24.53
CA ILE A 565 3.78 -7.13 23.88
C ILE A 565 4.51 -7.91 24.97
N GLY A 566 4.35 -9.23 24.94
CA GLY A 566 4.99 -10.19 25.84
C GLY A 566 6.50 -10.31 25.64
N LYS A 567 7.12 -11.12 26.48
CA LYS A 567 8.55 -11.43 26.42
C LYS A 567 8.85 -12.30 25.21
N ARG A 568 9.93 -11.97 24.49
CA ARG A 568 10.40 -12.72 23.31
C ARG A 568 9.33 -12.89 22.22
N ALA A 569 8.32 -12.02 22.20
CA ALA A 569 7.40 -11.94 21.09
C ALA A 569 8.14 -11.52 19.82
N VAL A 570 7.82 -12.17 18.70
CA VAL A 570 8.37 -11.85 17.40
C VAL A 570 7.31 -11.08 16.62
N LEU A 571 7.66 -9.85 16.24
CA LEU A 571 6.84 -9.00 15.39
C LEU A 571 7.41 -9.01 13.99
N GLY A 572 6.58 -9.42 13.03
CA GLY A 572 6.90 -9.37 11.62
C GLY A 572 6.86 -7.95 11.05
N PRO A 573 7.12 -7.82 9.74
CA PRO A 573 6.86 -6.58 9.01
C PRO A 573 5.38 -6.19 9.09
N GLN A 574 5.08 -4.91 8.85
CA GLN A 574 3.76 -4.24 8.92
C GLN A 574 3.36 -3.76 10.33
N PHE A 575 4.20 -3.98 11.35
CA PHE A 575 4.01 -3.42 12.69
C PHE A 575 4.44 -1.95 12.82
N SER A 576 5.03 -1.35 11.79
CA SER A 576 5.37 0.08 11.76
C SER A 576 4.13 1.00 11.84
N GLN A 577 2.97 0.49 11.46
CA GLN A 577 1.68 1.16 11.55
C GLN A 577 0.60 0.14 11.92
N VAL A 578 0.18 0.13 13.19
CA VAL A 578 -0.85 -0.77 13.71
C VAL A 578 -2.12 0.01 13.97
N VAL A 579 -3.27 -0.55 13.57
CA VAL A 579 -4.58 0.04 13.86
C VAL A 579 -5.08 -0.47 15.21
N ASP A 580 -5.60 0.43 16.04
CA ASP A 580 -6.09 0.14 17.40
C ASP A 580 -5.08 -0.60 18.30
N PRO A 581 -3.86 -0.07 18.47
CA PRO A 581 -2.82 -0.74 19.25
C PRO A 581 -3.26 -1.08 20.67
N ASP A 582 -4.09 -0.24 21.32
CA ASP A 582 -4.60 -0.50 22.68
C ASP A 582 -5.41 -1.81 22.80
N MET A 583 -5.96 -2.32 21.69
CA MET A 583 -6.78 -3.53 21.64
C MET A 583 -6.01 -4.81 21.35
N ILE A 584 -4.73 -4.70 20.97
CA ILE A 584 -3.95 -5.86 20.55
C ILE A 584 -2.98 -6.29 21.66
N GLU A 585 -3.03 -7.57 22.00
CA GLU A 585 -2.17 -8.21 22.99
C GLU A 585 -1.41 -9.38 22.36
N VAL A 586 -0.09 -9.25 22.24
CA VAL A 586 0.81 -10.30 21.76
C VAL A 586 1.43 -11.00 22.96
N GLY A 587 1.10 -12.28 23.18
CA GLY A 587 1.58 -13.07 24.30
C GLY A 587 3.08 -13.38 24.27
N ASP A 588 3.57 -13.94 25.38
CA ASP A 588 4.97 -14.38 25.49
C ASP A 588 5.30 -15.43 24.42
N HIS A 589 6.47 -15.30 23.77
CA HIS A 589 6.92 -16.18 22.68
C HIS A 589 6.00 -16.27 21.46
N ALA A 590 4.94 -15.45 21.38
CA ALA A 590 4.06 -15.45 20.22
C ALA A 590 4.77 -14.83 19.01
N THR A 591 4.44 -15.32 17.81
CA THR A 591 4.90 -14.79 16.54
C THR A 591 3.72 -14.19 15.79
N ALA A 592 3.76 -12.88 15.58
CA ALA A 592 2.71 -12.13 14.91
C ALA A 592 3.30 -11.48 13.65
N CYS A 593 2.85 -11.90 12.47
CA CYS A 593 3.38 -11.45 11.18
C CYS A 593 2.25 -11.31 10.13
N ALA A 594 1.32 -10.39 10.40
CA ALA A 594 0.29 -9.96 9.46
C ALA A 594 -0.10 -8.50 9.74
N SER A 595 -0.95 -7.92 8.89
CA SER A 595 -1.63 -6.66 9.17
C SER A 595 -2.81 -6.94 10.08
N TYR A 596 -2.77 -6.39 11.30
CA TYR A 596 -3.83 -6.60 12.29
C TYR A 596 -4.71 -5.37 12.43
N GLN A 597 -6.01 -5.62 12.46
CA GLN A 597 -7.06 -4.63 12.63
C GLN A 597 -8.00 -5.15 13.69
N ALA A 598 -8.06 -4.46 14.83
CA ALA A 598 -8.88 -4.87 15.97
C ALA A 598 -10.30 -4.26 15.90
N HIS A 599 -10.78 -4.05 14.68
CA HIS A 599 -12.10 -3.51 14.43
C HIS A 599 -12.68 -4.02 13.12
N THR A 600 -14.01 -3.93 13.00
CA THR A 600 -14.74 -4.11 11.76
C THR A 600 -15.62 -2.89 11.50
N PHE A 601 -15.88 -2.58 10.23
CA PHE A 601 -16.97 -1.69 9.85
C PHE A 601 -18.12 -2.57 9.40
N GLU A 602 -19.27 -2.45 10.06
CA GLU A 602 -20.50 -3.14 9.69
C GLU A 602 -21.61 -2.12 9.75
N ASP A 603 -22.37 -1.97 8.66
CA ASP A 603 -23.51 -1.05 8.60
C ASP A 603 -23.17 0.39 8.98
N ARG A 604 -21.99 0.85 8.53
CA ARG A 604 -21.48 2.19 8.84
C ARG A 604 -21.29 2.41 10.36
N VAL A 605 -21.07 1.34 11.12
CA VAL A 605 -20.66 1.35 12.53
C VAL A 605 -19.29 0.68 12.66
N LEU A 606 -18.35 1.41 13.24
CA LEU A 606 -17.03 0.93 13.61
C LEU A 606 -17.16 0.16 14.94
N LYS A 607 -16.93 -1.15 14.90
CA LYS A 607 -16.92 -2.03 16.07
C LYS A 607 -15.48 -2.31 16.46
N VAL A 608 -15.02 -1.81 17.60
CA VAL A 608 -13.66 -2.00 18.11
C VAL A 608 -13.69 -3.04 19.23
N GLY A 609 -12.80 -4.03 19.17
CA GLY A 609 -12.75 -5.14 20.13
C GLY A 609 -11.34 -5.68 20.36
N PRO A 610 -11.09 -6.40 21.47
CA PRO A 610 -9.76 -6.91 21.79
C PRO A 610 -9.35 -8.07 20.87
N VAL A 611 -8.08 -8.09 20.47
CA VAL A 611 -7.44 -9.20 19.75
C VAL A 611 -6.26 -9.71 20.57
N ARG A 612 -6.26 -10.99 20.91
CA ARG A 612 -5.22 -11.61 21.74
C ARG A 612 -4.55 -12.77 21.02
N PHE A 613 -3.22 -12.71 20.96
CA PHE A 613 -2.36 -13.82 20.57
C PHE A 613 -1.90 -14.52 21.84
N GLU A 614 -2.34 -15.75 22.05
CA GLU A 614 -1.93 -16.52 23.22
C GLU A 614 -0.43 -16.86 23.17
N ALA A 615 0.14 -17.16 24.33
CA ALA A 615 1.57 -17.46 24.45
C ALA A 615 1.98 -18.62 23.53
N GLY A 616 3.10 -18.45 22.81
CA GLY A 616 3.63 -19.42 21.85
C GLY A 616 2.82 -19.59 20.55
N SER A 617 1.74 -18.84 20.35
CA SER A 617 0.97 -18.87 19.10
C SER A 617 1.76 -18.30 17.92
N THR A 618 1.43 -18.73 16.70
CA THR A 618 1.95 -18.14 15.47
C THR A 618 0.76 -17.74 14.60
N VAL A 619 0.66 -16.46 14.27
CA VAL A 619 -0.36 -15.93 13.36
C VAL A 619 0.36 -15.13 12.28
N CYS A 620 0.35 -15.62 11.06
CA CYS A 620 1.04 -15.07 9.91
C CYS A 620 0.12 -15.08 8.68
N ALA A 621 0.60 -14.58 7.55
CA ALA A 621 -0.12 -14.75 6.29
C ALA A 621 -0.28 -16.24 5.97
N GLY A 622 -1.52 -16.70 5.75
CA GLY A 622 -1.82 -18.10 5.39
C GLY A 622 -1.97 -19.09 6.55
N THR A 623 -1.94 -18.66 7.81
CA THR A 623 -2.12 -19.50 9.01
C THR A 623 -3.44 -19.28 9.72
#